data_AF-A0A562RN95-F1
#
_entry.id   AF-A0A562RN95-F1
#
_cell.length_a   1.000
_cell.length_b   1.000
_cell.length_c   1.000
_cell.angle_alpha   90.00
_cell.angle_beta   90.00
_cell.angle_gamma   90.00
#
_symmetry.space_group_name_H-M   'P 1'
#
loop_
_entity.id
_entity.type
_entity.pdbx_description
1 polymer ?
#
loop_
_entity_poly.entity_id
_entity_poly.type
_entity_poly.pdbx_seq_one_letter_code
_entity_poly.pdbx_strand_id
1 'polypeptide(L)' 'MIRLFAVAGFALAIATSTQAMPLAPIQSDDLITQVAAGCGPGRTMVNGVCVARTTIRQTRRDVRRCVRWNAGVCALYQ' A
#
# COMPACT_ATOMS: atom_id res chain seq x y z
N MET A 1 34.63 -42.95 8.50
CA MET A 1 33.15 -42.99 8.65
C MET A 1 32.55 -41.63 8.97
N ILE A 2 33.11 -40.85 9.91
CA ILE A 2 32.63 -39.50 10.28
C ILE A 2 32.54 -38.51 9.10
N ARG A 3 33.47 -38.60 8.14
CA ARG A 3 33.49 -37.74 6.93
C ARG A 3 32.23 -37.88 6.07
N LEU A 4 31.60 -39.05 6.03
CA LEU A 4 30.40 -39.28 5.23
C LEU A 4 29.17 -38.62 5.86
N PHE A 5 29.08 -38.63 7.19
CA PHE A 5 28.01 -37.94 7.91
C PHE A 5 28.11 -36.42 7.78
N ALA A 6 29.34 -35.87 7.78
CA ALA A 6 29.55 -34.44 7.57
C ALA A 6 29.10 -33.99 6.17
N VAL A 7 29.41 -34.77 5.13
CA VAL A 7 28.99 -34.47 3.75
C VAL A 7 27.47 -34.60 3.59
N ALA A 8 26.86 -35.63 4.19
CA ALA A 8 25.42 -35.83 4.13
C ALA A 8 24.64 -34.72 4.86
N GLY A 9 25.11 -34.29 6.03
CA GLY A 9 24.49 -33.19 6.78
C GLY A 9 24.59 -31.85 6.05
N PHE A 10 25.74 -31.57 5.43
CA PHE A 10 25.93 -30.35 4.65
C PHE A 10 25.04 -30.33 3.40
N ALA A 11 24.94 -31.46 2.68
CA ALA A 11 24.06 -31.58 1.51
C ALA A 11 22.57 -31.39 1.86
N LEU A 12 22.12 -31.93 3.01
CA LEU A 12 20.73 -31.76 3.46
C LEU A 12 20.42 -30.30 3.84
N ALA A 13 21.36 -29.61 4.49
CA ALA A 13 21.17 -28.21 4.91
C ALA A 13 21.10 -27.23 3.72
N ILE A 14 21.82 -27.51 2.63
CA ILE A 14 21.73 -26.69 1.41
C ILE A 14 20.38 -26.90 0.70
N ALA A 15 19.85 -28.12 0.72
CA ALA A 15 18.59 -28.46 0.07
C ALA A 15 17.34 -27.87 0.77
N THR A 16 17.39 -27.58 2.07
CA THR A 16 16.22 -27.13 2.86
C THR A 16 15.94 -25.63 2.83
N SER A 17 16.67 -24.85 2.03
CA SER A 17 16.63 -23.37 2.09
C SER A 17 15.45 -22.69 1.36
N THR A 18 14.41 -23.39 0.87
CA THR A 18 13.49 -22.77 -0.12
C THR A 18 11.97 -22.91 0.08
N GLN A 19 11.45 -23.28 1.25
CA GLN A 19 9.99 -23.45 1.38
C GLN A 19 9.37 -22.75 2.59
N ALA A 20 9.66 -21.46 2.74
CA ALA A 20 8.81 -20.57 3.53
C ALA A 20 8.68 -19.22 2.81
N MET A 21 8.28 -19.27 1.54
CA MET A 21 7.69 -18.09 0.90
C MET A 21 6.26 -17.97 1.43
N PRO A 22 5.85 -16.81 1.99
CA PRO A 22 4.45 -16.61 2.31
C PRO A 22 3.65 -16.68 1.00
N LEU A 23 2.66 -17.58 0.94
CA LEU A 23 1.71 -17.64 -0.18
C LEU A 23 0.88 -16.36 -0.20
N ALA A 24 1.39 -15.36 -0.92
CA ALA A 24 0.77 -14.07 -1.18
C ALA A 24 0.40 -13.24 0.08
N PRO A 25 0.42 -11.91 0.00
CA PRO A 25 -0.22 -11.10 1.03
C PRO A 25 -1.71 -11.45 1.01
N ILE A 26 -2.21 -11.99 2.13
CA ILE A 26 -3.65 -12.08 2.39
C ILE A 26 -4.17 -10.64 2.33
N GLN A 27 -4.87 -10.31 1.26
CA GLN A 27 -5.50 -9.01 1.10
C GLN A 27 -6.43 -8.81 2.31
N SER A 28 -6.07 -7.87 3.18
CA SER A 28 -6.93 -7.47 4.28
C SER A 28 -8.22 -6.91 3.70
N ASP A 29 -9.32 -7.67 3.83
CA ASP A 29 -10.67 -7.26 3.42
C ASP A 29 -11.19 -6.03 4.20
N ASP A 30 -10.43 -5.54 5.17
CA ASP A 30 -10.72 -4.30 5.89
C ASP A 30 -9.77 -3.15 5.52
N LEU A 31 -9.41 -3.08 4.23
CA LEU A 31 -8.91 -1.84 3.62
C LEU A 31 -10.07 -0.86 3.37
N ILE A 32 -10.98 -0.73 4.34
CA ILE A 32 -11.72 0.52 4.51
C ILE A 32 -10.64 1.52 4.86
N THR A 33 -10.14 2.23 3.85
CA THR A 33 -9.20 3.33 4.06
C THR A 33 -9.82 4.18 5.18
N GLN A 34 -9.19 4.25 6.35
CA GLN A 34 -9.69 5.00 7.51
C GLN A 34 -10.05 6.45 7.14
N VAL A 35 -9.45 6.92 6.05
CA VAL A 35 -9.70 8.13 5.28
C VAL A 35 -11.16 8.32 4.81
N ALA A 36 -11.89 7.25 4.49
CA ALA A 36 -13.31 7.31 4.11
C ALA A 36 -14.20 7.49 5.35
N ALA A 37 -13.83 6.86 6.47
CA ALA A 37 -14.60 6.91 7.72
C ALA A 37 -14.64 8.33 8.30
N GLY A 38 -13.56 9.12 8.17
CA GLY A 38 -13.53 10.51 8.66
C GLY A 38 -14.40 11.50 7.90
N CYS A 39 -14.74 11.22 6.63
CA CYS A 39 -15.49 12.15 5.77
C CYS A 39 -16.98 11.78 5.61
N GLY A 40 -17.41 10.64 6.13
CA GLY A 40 -18.77 10.14 5.98
C GLY A 40 -19.05 9.47 4.62
N PRO A 41 -20.25 8.88 4.46
CA PRO A 41 -20.61 8.10 3.28
C PRO A 41 -20.59 8.96 2.01
N GLY A 42 -20.11 8.38 0.91
CA GLY A 42 -20.02 9.05 -0.39
C GLY A 42 -18.91 10.10 -0.51
N ARG A 43 -18.05 10.24 0.51
CA ARG A 43 -16.93 11.18 0.52
C ARG A 43 -15.60 10.46 0.77
N THR A 44 -14.51 11.08 0.34
CA THR A 44 -13.15 10.60 0.52
C THR A 44 -12.22 11.77 0.81
N MET A 45 -11.31 11.63 1.76
CA MET A 45 -10.29 12.67 1.99
C MET A 45 -9.29 12.70 0.83
N VAL A 46 -9.00 13.90 0.34
CA VAL A 46 -7.95 14.19 -0.62
C VAL A 46 -7.18 15.41 -0.12
N ASN A 47 -5.88 15.24 0.14
CA ASN A 47 -5.00 16.30 0.64
C ASN A 47 -5.57 17.06 1.86
N GLY A 48 -6.10 16.32 2.83
CA GLY A 48 -6.69 16.85 4.07
C GLY A 48 -8.12 17.38 3.96
N VAL A 49 -8.76 17.31 2.79
CA VAL A 49 -10.12 17.83 2.57
C VAL A 49 -11.08 16.72 2.17
N CYS A 50 -12.28 16.71 2.74
CA CYS A 50 -13.32 15.76 2.39
C CYS A 50 -13.99 16.11 1.05
N VAL A 51 -13.75 15.30 0.02
CA VAL A 51 -14.25 15.51 -1.34
C VAL A 51 -15.33 14.47 -1.66
N ALA A 52 -16.33 14.85 -2.45
CA ALA A 52 -17.33 13.91 -2.93
C ALA A 52 -16.69 12.85 -3.84
N ARG A 53 -17.12 11.59 -3.70
CA ARG A 53 -16.58 10.48 -4.51
C ARG A 53 -16.86 10.67 -6.02
N THR A 54 -17.87 11.43 -6.38
CA THR A 54 -18.21 11.78 -7.77
C THR A 54 -17.17 12.70 -8.43
N THR A 55 -16.50 13.56 -7.66
CA THR A 55 -15.51 14.53 -8.18
C THR A 55 -14.06 14.15 -7.87
N ILE A 56 -13.84 13.03 -7.18
CA ILE A 56 -12.51 12.58 -6.70
C ILE A 56 -11.44 12.55 -7.81
N ARG A 57 -11.80 12.14 -9.03
CA ARG A 57 -10.87 12.05 -10.16
C ARG A 57 -10.36 13.43 -10.57
N GLN A 58 -11.25 14.41 -10.62
CA GLN A 58 -10.90 15.77 -10.98
C GLN A 58 -10.03 16.40 -9.89
N THR A 59 -10.45 16.30 -8.63
CA THR A 59 -9.69 16.87 -7.50
C THR A 59 -8.30 16.27 -7.38
N ARG A 60 -8.14 14.96 -7.60
CA ARG A 60 -6.80 14.32 -7.62
C ARG A 60 -5.91 14.83 -8.75
N ARG A 61 -6.46 15.18 -9.92
CA ARG A 61 -5.67 15.77 -11.02
C ARG A 61 -5.22 17.17 -10.65
N ASP A 62 -6.12 17.97 -10.08
CA ASP A 62 -5.84 19.35 -9.72
C ASP A 62 -4.78 19.40 -8.60
N VAL A 63 -4.90 18.56 -7.57
CA VAL A 63 -3.88 18.41 -6.51
C VAL A 63 -2.50 18.08 -7.06
N ARG A 64 -2.41 17.21 -8.08
CA ARG A 64 -1.11 16.82 -8.68
C ARG A 64 -0.45 17.93 -9.49
N ARG A 65 -1.24 18.81 -10.11
CA ARG A 65 -0.75 19.95 -10.91
C ARG A 65 -0.50 21.19 -10.06
N CYS A 66 -1.13 21.25 -8.90
CA CYS A 66 -1.04 22.39 -8.02
C CYS A 66 0.29 22.40 -7.26
N VAL A 67 0.98 23.53 -7.30
CA VAL A 67 2.18 23.78 -6.47
C VAL A 67 1.78 24.01 -5.03
N ARG A 68 0.69 24.74 -4.81
CA ARG A 68 0.20 25.06 -3.45
C ARG A 68 -1.29 24.81 -3.33
N TRP A 69 -1.66 23.74 -2.62
CA TRP A 69 -3.05 23.42 -2.30
C TRP A 69 -3.51 24.12 -1.02
N ASN A 70 -4.69 24.76 -1.02
CA ASN A 70 -5.30 25.33 0.18
C ASN A 70 -6.79 24.99 0.23
N ALA A 71 -7.23 24.35 1.32
CA ALA A 71 -8.65 24.16 1.65
C ALA A 71 -9.56 23.60 0.53
N GLY A 72 -9.00 22.81 -0.41
CA GLY A 72 -9.78 22.17 -1.47
C GLY A 72 -9.68 22.86 -2.84
N VAL A 73 -8.92 23.96 -2.93
CA VAL A 73 -8.63 24.66 -4.18
C VAL A 73 -7.13 24.81 -4.38
N CYS A 74 -6.73 24.95 -5.64
CA CYS A 74 -5.36 25.27 -5.97
C CYS A 74 -5.10 26.77 -5.79
N ALA A 75 -4.11 27.13 -4.97
CA ALA A 75 -3.70 28.52 -4.76
C ALA A 75 -2.54 28.94 -5.67
N LEU A 76 -1.78 27.98 -6.23
CA LEU A 76 -0.74 28.26 -7.22
C LEU A 76 -0.59 27.08 -8.18
N TYR A 77 -0.75 27.34 -9.47
CA TYR A 77 -0.47 26.37 -10.53
C TYR A 77 1.00 26.44 -10.95
N GLN A 78 1.48 25.32 -11.49
CA GLN A 78 2.80 25.17 -12.08
C GLN A 78 2.78 25.63 -13.54
#